data_AF-A0A9W9BD62-F1
#
_entry.id   AF-A0A9W9BD62-F1
#
_cell.length_a   1.000
_cell.length_b   1.000
_cell.length_c   1.000
_cell.angle_alpha   90.00
_cell.angle_beta   90.00
_cell.angle_gamma   90.00
#
_symmetry.space_group_name_H-M   'P 1'
#
loop_
_entity.id
_entity.type
_entity.pdbx_description
1 polymer ?
#
loop_
_entity_poly.entity_id
_entity_poly.type
_entity_poly.pdbx_seq_one_letter_code
_entity_poly.pdbx_strand_id
1 'polypeptide(L)'
;MALVFFGRRQTVSILDCYLKRNLVKNGGVLDGVIFVVRTKDAANLALLDKMVASEPAYERMQVDLKSKGYTSSYEFIQDDVMYIKMDDDIVYIEDTAIKAIASAKASRPDVYIMSANVVNQILFSWLHRQFGAVKPYLPELTERPADNDSVPLTDWRTSVLPSWEGPADFQQETWSTERHPNHRWLPVRGRNASYPLNDTPIAKVDYTFGYSHKHWQVAAQEHYSLLENLEKDELWRYRFPTWDFQLKRMGIQFVAMMGKDINLAKPIPPDDEHHFTVEMPTRLGRHAAADGTGVVAHFSYGPQSGNPGVQIRMTCALHSWPNGGITIDQFYAWNPAVGNNCQSLWLGTSYCVLGEDPTPTSSSTTSSTTLASTTTSGGAPAPTRPGTVQGCQKWYVAKPDDSCGDIATSNGITIAQFVAWNTDVNLTTCDGFWPDYAYCVKTPTTSTPPAKLRGLGRRNLDSLPNVTKFAVTQTGDGCESFATRNKIMVAQLYSWNPVLENACKNF
;
A
#
# COMPACT_ATOMS: atom_id res chain seq x y z
N MET A 1 17.80 -13.12 -1.21
CA MET A 1 16.71 -14.04 -0.77
C MET A 1 15.82 -13.37 0.26
N ALA A 2 14.50 -13.58 0.23
CA ALA A 2 13.64 -13.27 1.38
C ALA A 2 13.56 -14.48 2.32
N LEU A 3 13.51 -14.22 3.63
CA LEU A 3 13.39 -15.22 4.69
C LEU A 3 12.14 -14.90 5.53
N VAL A 4 11.01 -15.53 5.19
CA VAL A 4 9.70 -15.20 5.75
C VAL A 4 9.36 -16.15 6.89
N PHE A 5 9.14 -15.62 8.09
CA PHE A 5 8.82 -16.40 9.28
C PHE A 5 7.32 -16.73 9.30
N PHE A 6 6.96 -17.85 8.68
CA PHE A 6 5.58 -18.23 8.40
C PHE A 6 4.88 -18.89 9.61
N GLY A 7 3.94 -18.19 10.23
CA GLY A 7 3.09 -18.72 11.29
C GLY A 7 1.58 -18.59 11.02
N ARG A 8 1.17 -17.55 10.31
CA ARG A 8 -0.22 -17.08 10.14
C ARG A 8 -0.58 -16.94 8.66
N ARG A 9 -1.58 -17.70 8.21
CA ARG A 9 -2.04 -17.64 6.81
C ARG A 9 -2.66 -16.30 6.45
N GLN A 10 -3.29 -15.64 7.42
CA GLN A 10 -4.12 -14.47 7.19
C GLN A 10 -3.29 -13.31 6.63
N THR A 11 -2.25 -12.94 7.35
CA THR A 11 -1.37 -11.83 6.99
C THR A 11 -0.40 -12.20 5.86
N VAL A 12 0.01 -13.47 5.75
CA VAL A 12 0.90 -13.91 4.65
C VAL A 12 0.20 -13.89 3.29
N SER A 13 -1.12 -14.08 3.24
CA SER A 13 -1.86 -13.91 1.98
C SER A 13 -1.70 -12.51 1.38
N ILE A 14 -1.55 -11.49 2.22
CA ILE A 14 -1.24 -10.11 1.82
C ILE A 14 0.23 -10.01 1.38
N LEU A 15 1.14 -10.62 2.14
CA LEU A 15 2.58 -10.59 1.87
C LEU A 15 2.96 -11.25 0.54
N ASP A 16 2.23 -12.29 0.09
CA ASP A 16 2.52 -13.01 -1.16
C ASP A 16 2.62 -12.09 -2.38
N CYS A 17 1.70 -11.13 -2.50
CA CYS A 17 1.71 -10.18 -3.61
C CYS A 17 2.98 -9.32 -3.62
N TYR A 18 3.41 -8.83 -2.46
CA TYR A 18 4.63 -8.04 -2.35
C TYR A 18 5.86 -8.87 -2.69
N LEU A 19 5.90 -10.12 -2.25
CA LEU A 19 6.99 -11.05 -2.51
C LEU A 19 7.09 -11.35 -4.01
N LYS A 20 6.00 -11.75 -4.67
CA LYS A 20 5.97 -12.04 -6.12
C LYS A 20 6.42 -10.85 -6.93
N ARG A 21 5.88 -9.65 -6.67
CA ARG A 21 6.27 -8.42 -7.38
C ARG A 21 7.75 -8.10 -7.21
N ASN A 22 8.34 -8.44 -6.06
CA ASN A 22 9.74 -8.17 -5.77
C ASN A 22 10.69 -9.31 -6.16
N LEU A 23 10.22 -10.38 -6.81
CA LEU A 23 11.10 -11.37 -7.42
C LEU A 23 11.87 -10.76 -8.60
N VAL A 24 13.12 -11.17 -8.80
CA VAL A 24 13.97 -10.69 -9.91
C VAL A 24 13.29 -10.92 -11.27
N LYS A 25 12.64 -12.06 -11.46
CA LYS A 25 11.89 -12.37 -12.70
C LYS A 25 10.75 -11.40 -13.00
N ASN A 26 10.30 -10.63 -12.00
CA ASN A 26 9.22 -9.64 -12.08
C ASN A 26 9.76 -8.20 -11.92
N GLY A 27 11.07 -7.98 -12.07
CA GLY A 27 11.69 -6.65 -11.98
C GLY A 27 12.08 -6.19 -10.57
N GLY A 28 11.93 -7.06 -9.57
CA GLY A 28 12.38 -6.81 -8.20
C GLY A 28 13.83 -7.21 -7.94
N VAL A 29 14.16 -7.44 -6.67
CA VAL A 29 15.53 -7.74 -6.19
C VAL A 29 15.65 -9.06 -5.41
N LEU A 30 14.57 -9.83 -5.27
CA LEU A 30 14.57 -11.10 -4.57
C LEU A 30 14.82 -12.25 -5.55
N ASP A 31 15.92 -12.98 -5.38
CA ASP A 31 16.19 -14.19 -6.18
C ASP A 31 15.19 -15.32 -5.89
N GLY A 32 14.63 -15.32 -4.68
CA GLY A 32 13.66 -16.29 -4.21
C GLY A 32 13.23 -16.01 -2.77
N VAL A 33 12.28 -16.79 -2.29
CA VAL A 33 11.67 -16.66 -0.96
C VAL A 33 11.73 -17.99 -0.24
N ILE A 34 12.25 -17.97 0.98
CA ILE A 34 12.25 -19.14 1.87
C ILE A 34 11.26 -18.89 2.99
N PHE A 35 10.24 -19.74 3.08
CA PHE A 35 9.27 -19.73 4.17
C PHE A 35 9.77 -20.62 5.32
N VAL A 36 10.13 -19.99 6.43
CA VAL A 36 10.54 -20.65 7.67
C VAL A 36 9.27 -21.08 8.43
N VAL A 37 9.01 -22.38 8.49
CA VAL A 37 7.71 -22.92 8.93
C VAL A 37 7.57 -22.91 10.45
N ARG A 38 6.99 -21.84 11.00
CA ARG A 38 6.81 -21.58 12.45
C ARG A 38 5.44 -21.98 13.00
N THR A 39 4.70 -22.85 12.31
CA THR A 39 3.37 -23.32 12.71
C THR A 39 3.19 -24.83 12.53
N LYS A 40 2.25 -25.39 13.29
CA LYS A 40 1.75 -26.77 13.13
C LYS A 40 0.29 -26.82 12.66
N ASP A 41 -0.33 -25.65 12.46
CA ASP A 41 -1.72 -25.55 12.03
C ASP A 41 -1.89 -26.06 10.61
N ALA A 42 -2.76 -27.05 10.42
CA ALA A 42 -2.91 -27.74 9.13
C ALA A 42 -3.41 -26.80 8.03
N ALA A 43 -4.28 -25.83 8.35
CA ALA A 43 -4.81 -24.91 7.35
C ALA A 43 -3.77 -23.86 6.94
N ASN A 44 -2.90 -23.44 7.86
CA ASN A 44 -1.76 -22.59 7.52
C ASN A 44 -0.76 -23.33 6.63
N LEU A 45 -0.45 -24.60 6.95
CA LEU A 45 0.43 -25.42 6.12
C LEU A 45 -0.15 -25.67 4.71
N ALA A 46 -1.47 -25.89 4.61
CA ALA A 46 -2.13 -26.07 3.31
C ALA A 46 -2.03 -24.82 2.42
N LEU A 47 -2.12 -23.60 3.00
CA LEU A 47 -1.87 -22.37 2.23
C LEU A 47 -0.42 -22.31 1.77
N LEU A 48 0.54 -22.62 2.65
CA LEU A 48 1.95 -22.59 2.30
C LEU A 48 2.27 -23.57 1.17
N ASP A 49 1.73 -24.79 1.21
CA ASP A 49 1.92 -25.79 0.17
C ASP A 49 1.40 -25.28 -1.20
N LYS A 50 0.24 -24.61 -1.21
CA LYS A 50 -0.28 -23.96 -2.42
C LYS A 50 0.64 -22.83 -2.91
N MET A 51 1.12 -21.97 -2.01
CA MET A 51 2.01 -20.85 -2.37
C MET A 51 3.32 -21.34 -2.97
N VAL A 52 3.97 -22.32 -2.33
CA VAL A 52 5.22 -22.93 -2.81
C VAL A 52 5.00 -23.64 -4.15
N ALA A 53 3.88 -24.34 -4.35
CA ALA A 53 3.54 -24.95 -5.63
C ALA A 53 3.26 -23.92 -6.74
N SER A 54 2.79 -22.72 -6.39
CA SER A 54 2.44 -21.67 -7.35
C SER A 54 3.64 -20.91 -7.92
N GLU A 55 4.79 -20.98 -7.25
CA GLU A 55 5.95 -20.14 -7.56
C GLU A 55 7.26 -20.94 -7.41
N PRO A 56 7.95 -21.27 -8.52
CA PRO A 56 9.20 -22.05 -8.47
C PRO A 56 10.33 -21.41 -7.64
N ALA A 57 10.33 -20.08 -7.46
CA ALA A 57 11.31 -19.38 -6.63
C ALA A 57 10.98 -19.42 -5.12
N TYR A 58 9.91 -20.11 -4.72
CA TYR A 58 9.52 -20.27 -3.34
C TYR A 58 9.96 -21.62 -2.79
N GLU A 59 10.51 -21.59 -1.58
CA GLU A 59 11.01 -22.76 -0.89
C GLU A 59 10.48 -22.81 0.55
N ARG A 60 10.41 -24.03 1.11
CA ARG A 60 10.07 -24.26 2.50
C ARG A 60 11.30 -24.64 3.31
N MET A 61 11.43 -24.05 4.49
CA MET A 61 12.40 -24.45 5.50
C MET A 61 11.68 -24.98 6.73
N GLN A 62 11.79 -26.28 6.96
CA GLN A 62 11.25 -26.89 8.18
C GLN A 62 12.17 -26.59 9.37
N VAL A 63 11.58 -26.19 10.49
CA VAL A 63 12.34 -25.91 11.72
C VAL A 63 11.92 -26.83 12.86
N ASP A 64 12.81 -26.98 13.83
CA ASP A 64 12.49 -27.64 15.10
C ASP A 64 11.76 -26.69 16.04
N LEU A 65 10.44 -26.88 16.14
CA LEU A 65 9.55 -26.15 17.04
C LEU A 65 9.59 -26.65 18.50
N LYS A 66 10.37 -27.69 18.82
CA LYS A 66 10.54 -28.20 20.19
C LYS A 66 11.58 -27.38 20.97
N SER A 67 12.59 -26.87 20.28
CA SER A 67 13.58 -25.99 20.88
C SER A 67 12.96 -24.63 21.21
N LYS A 68 13.27 -24.06 22.39
CA LYS A 68 12.80 -22.71 22.76
C LYS A 68 13.54 -21.60 21.97
N GLY A 69 14.64 -21.94 21.30
CA GLY A 69 15.47 -21.00 20.56
C GLY A 69 15.01 -20.76 19.13
N TYR A 70 15.57 -19.73 18.50
CA TYR A 70 15.39 -19.49 17.07
C TYR A 70 16.50 -20.08 16.20
N THR A 71 17.51 -20.74 16.78
CA THR A 71 18.65 -21.31 16.04
C THR A 71 18.20 -22.13 14.80
N SER A 72 17.22 -23.02 14.95
CA SER A 72 16.71 -23.85 13.85
C SER A 72 16.07 -23.04 12.71
N SER A 73 15.61 -21.82 12.99
CA SER A 73 15.05 -20.88 12.01
C SER A 73 16.11 -20.23 11.12
N TYR A 74 17.38 -20.37 11.48
CA TYR A 74 18.54 -19.83 10.74
C TYR A 74 19.56 -20.95 10.42
N GLU A 75 19.17 -22.22 10.45
CA GLU A 75 20.10 -23.34 10.27
C GLU A 75 20.72 -23.34 8.87
N PHE A 76 19.90 -23.21 7.83
CA PHE A 76 20.30 -23.33 6.42
C PHE A 76 20.57 -21.98 5.77
N ILE A 77 21.58 -21.28 6.27
CA ILE A 77 21.97 -19.94 5.81
C ILE A 77 23.31 -20.02 5.08
N GLN A 78 23.37 -19.45 3.88
CA GLN A 78 24.58 -19.41 3.05
C GLN A 78 25.33 -18.09 3.25
N ASP A 79 26.66 -18.15 3.44
CA ASP A 79 27.46 -16.99 3.86
C ASP A 79 27.37 -15.78 2.92
N ASP A 80 27.42 -16.03 1.60
CA ASP A 80 27.50 -14.99 0.57
C ASP A 80 26.12 -14.48 0.11
N VAL A 81 25.04 -14.96 0.73
CA VAL A 81 23.67 -14.55 0.40
C VAL A 81 23.20 -13.46 1.36
N MET A 82 22.58 -12.41 0.83
CA MET A 82 21.81 -11.46 1.63
C MET A 82 20.40 -11.99 1.87
N TYR A 83 19.99 -12.01 3.13
CA TYR A 83 18.65 -12.40 3.57
C TYR A 83 17.88 -11.17 4.04
N ILE A 84 16.72 -10.95 3.44
CA ILE A 84 15.73 -10.01 3.95
C ILE A 84 14.73 -10.81 4.77
N LYS A 85 14.89 -10.77 6.09
CA LYS A 85 13.98 -11.42 7.03
C LYS A 85 12.70 -10.60 7.17
N MET A 86 11.57 -11.27 7.09
CA MET A 86 10.23 -10.67 7.24
C MET A 86 9.40 -11.52 8.19
N ASP A 87 8.71 -10.90 9.15
CA ASP A 87 7.65 -11.58 9.90
C ASP A 87 6.40 -11.79 9.03
N ASP A 88 5.59 -12.76 9.41
CA ASP A 88 4.34 -13.10 8.73
C ASP A 88 3.22 -12.08 8.92
N ASP A 89 3.38 -11.08 9.79
CA ASP A 89 2.41 -10.02 10.09
C ASP A 89 2.82 -8.63 9.57
N ILE A 90 3.62 -8.62 8.52
CA ILE A 90 3.78 -7.45 7.67
C ILE A 90 2.52 -7.27 6.81
N VAL A 91 1.91 -6.09 6.89
CA VAL A 91 0.60 -5.79 6.28
C VAL A 91 0.66 -4.71 5.20
N TYR A 92 1.78 -3.99 5.11
CA TYR A 92 2.03 -3.00 4.06
C TYR A 92 3.52 -2.91 3.76
N ILE A 93 3.88 -2.79 2.48
CA ILE A 93 5.26 -2.58 2.02
C ILE A 93 5.20 -1.56 0.88
N GLU A 94 5.79 -0.38 1.06
CA GLU A 94 5.97 0.58 -0.03
C GLU A 94 6.81 -0.05 -1.16
N ASP A 95 6.48 0.24 -2.41
CA ASP A 95 7.08 -0.36 -3.60
C ASP A 95 8.61 -0.33 -3.60
N THR A 96 9.20 0.72 -3.03
CA THR A 96 10.65 0.93 -2.98
C THR A 96 11.32 0.27 -1.77
N ALA A 97 10.57 -0.14 -0.74
CA ALA A 97 11.13 -0.50 0.57
C ALA A 97 12.07 -1.71 0.53
N ILE A 98 11.70 -2.80 -0.17
CA ILE A 98 12.55 -4.00 -0.29
C ILE A 98 13.88 -3.67 -0.98
N LYS A 99 13.81 -2.93 -2.09
CA LYS A 99 14.99 -2.50 -2.84
C LYS A 99 15.86 -1.53 -2.03
N ALA A 100 15.24 -0.61 -1.31
CA ALA A 100 15.93 0.38 -0.48
C ALA A 100 16.77 -0.30 0.60
N ILE A 101 16.17 -1.20 1.41
CA ILE A 101 16.93 -1.85 2.49
C ILE A 101 18.03 -2.77 1.96
N ALA A 102 17.79 -3.44 0.82
CA ALA A 102 18.79 -4.30 0.19
C ALA A 102 20.00 -3.47 -0.25
N SER A 103 19.74 -2.34 -0.91
CA SER A 103 20.76 -1.39 -1.37
C SER A 103 21.51 -0.76 -0.20
N ALA A 104 20.79 -0.34 0.84
CA ALA A 104 21.37 0.23 2.04
C ALA A 104 22.31 -0.78 2.74
N LYS A 105 21.85 -2.02 2.96
CA LYS A 105 22.69 -3.06 3.56
C LYS A 105 23.90 -3.43 2.71
N ALA A 106 23.76 -3.46 1.38
CA ALA A 106 24.85 -3.76 0.45
C ALA A 106 25.92 -2.65 0.46
N SER A 107 25.50 -1.38 0.51
CA SER A 107 26.40 -0.21 0.55
C SER A 107 27.06 0.01 1.92
N ARG A 108 26.56 -0.64 2.98
CA ARG A 108 27.00 -0.47 4.38
C ARG A 108 27.43 -1.80 4.99
N PRO A 109 28.60 -2.35 4.60
CA PRO A 109 29.14 -3.56 5.21
C PRO A 109 29.53 -3.34 6.68
N ASP A 110 29.77 -2.10 7.09
CA ASP A 110 30.03 -1.68 8.48
C ASP A 110 28.80 -1.85 9.38
N VAL A 111 27.59 -1.82 8.82
CA VAL A 111 26.35 -2.10 9.57
C VAL A 111 26.15 -3.61 9.66
N TYR A 112 25.86 -4.10 10.86
CA TYR A 112 25.62 -5.52 11.13
C TYR A 112 24.25 -5.96 10.60
N ILE A 113 23.21 -5.25 11.02
CA ILE A 113 21.81 -5.50 10.64
C ILE A 113 21.15 -4.19 10.20
N MET A 114 20.43 -4.23 9.09
CA MET A 114 19.73 -3.08 8.53
C MET A 114 18.22 -3.28 8.61
N SER A 115 17.52 -2.46 9.38
CA SER A 115 16.05 -2.48 9.47
C SER A 115 15.41 -1.63 8.37
N ALA A 116 14.21 -2.02 7.93
CA ALA A 116 13.33 -1.13 7.18
C ALA A 116 12.70 -0.07 8.09
N ASN A 117 12.08 0.95 7.52
CA ASN A 117 11.25 1.90 8.26
C ASN A 117 9.87 1.31 8.57
N VAL A 118 9.73 0.65 9.72
CA VAL A 118 8.53 -0.14 10.05
C VAL A 118 7.58 0.63 10.98
N VAL A 119 6.38 0.93 10.51
CA VAL A 119 5.26 1.44 11.33
C VAL A 119 4.85 0.37 12.35
N ASN A 120 4.58 0.80 13.58
CA ASN A 120 4.38 -0.08 14.72
C ASN A 120 5.59 -1.00 14.99
N GLN A 121 6.79 -0.49 14.75
CA GLN A 121 7.99 -1.03 15.36
C GLN A 121 8.29 -0.28 16.66
N ILE A 122 8.66 -1.01 17.70
CA ILE A 122 8.69 -0.52 19.10
C ILE A 122 9.41 0.82 19.28
N LEU A 123 10.59 1.00 18.67
CA LEU A 123 11.39 2.23 18.76
C LEU A 123 10.97 3.26 17.71
N PHE A 124 10.48 2.82 16.55
CA PHE A 124 9.98 3.73 15.52
C PHE A 124 8.67 4.42 15.88
N SER A 125 7.83 3.84 16.73
CA SER A 125 6.66 4.55 17.27
C SER A 125 7.05 5.92 17.87
N TRP A 126 8.20 5.99 18.54
CA TRP A 126 8.75 7.26 19.03
C TRP A 126 9.22 8.16 17.89
N LEU A 127 9.94 7.62 16.92
CA LEU A 127 10.53 8.36 15.81
C LEU A 127 9.46 8.95 14.87
N HIS A 128 8.47 8.16 14.50
CA HIS A 128 7.33 8.57 13.66
C HIS A 128 6.50 9.65 14.34
N ARG A 129 6.42 9.63 15.68
CA ARG A 129 5.85 10.74 16.45
C ARG A 129 6.69 12.02 16.30
N GLN A 130 8.02 11.94 16.41
CA GLN A 130 8.89 13.12 16.28
C GLN A 130 8.84 13.74 14.89
N PHE A 131 8.68 12.93 13.84
CA PHE A 131 8.61 13.41 12.46
C PHE A 131 7.22 13.87 12.03
N GLY A 132 6.24 13.85 12.94
CA GLY A 132 4.87 14.30 12.65
C GLY A 132 4.10 13.37 11.71
N ALA A 133 4.54 12.12 11.60
CA ALA A 133 3.84 11.08 10.86
C ALA A 133 2.61 10.60 11.65
N VAL A 134 2.72 10.49 12.98
CA VAL A 134 1.58 10.07 13.81
C VAL A 134 0.56 11.20 13.95
N LYS A 135 -0.71 10.85 13.72
CA LYS A 135 -1.89 11.73 13.76
C LYS A 135 -2.74 11.44 15.00
N PRO A 136 -3.57 12.39 15.45
CA PRO A 136 -4.38 12.19 16.64
C PRO A 136 -5.61 11.32 16.31
N TYR A 137 -5.61 10.09 16.81
CA TYR A 137 -6.70 9.14 16.68
C TYR A 137 -7.09 8.59 18.05
N LEU A 138 -8.38 8.41 18.27
CA LEU A 138 -8.96 7.85 19.51
C LEU A 138 -10.06 6.83 19.18
N PRO A 139 -10.31 5.84 20.06
CA PRO A 139 -11.33 4.82 19.80
C PRO A 139 -12.73 5.44 19.75
N GLU A 140 -13.53 4.97 18.81
CA GLU A 140 -14.97 5.27 18.72
C GLU A 140 -15.70 4.73 19.96
N LEU A 141 -16.44 5.60 20.64
CA LEU A 141 -17.08 5.27 21.92
C LEU A 141 -18.51 4.72 21.79
N THR A 142 -19.16 4.95 20.65
CA THR A 142 -20.54 4.54 20.41
C THR A 142 -20.60 3.09 19.95
N GLU A 143 -21.48 2.28 20.55
CA GLU A 143 -21.85 0.97 20.01
C GLU A 143 -22.51 1.16 18.63
N ARG A 144 -21.98 0.48 17.61
CA ARG A 144 -22.54 0.54 16.27
C ARG A 144 -23.85 -0.27 16.24
N PRO A 145 -24.97 0.28 15.73
CA PRO A 145 -26.10 -0.55 15.37
C PRO A 145 -25.64 -1.55 14.31
N ALA A 146 -26.03 -2.82 14.45
CA ALA A 146 -25.49 -3.92 13.65
C ALA A 146 -25.66 -3.78 12.12
N ASP A 147 -26.49 -2.87 11.60
CA ASP A 147 -26.94 -2.97 10.18
C ASP A 147 -27.32 -1.65 9.48
N ASN A 148 -26.94 -0.44 9.95
CA ASN A 148 -27.49 0.79 9.36
C ASN A 148 -26.51 1.90 8.95
N ASP A 149 -25.30 1.56 8.50
CA ASP A 149 -24.40 2.57 7.92
C ASP A 149 -24.49 2.64 6.39
N SER A 150 -24.79 3.84 5.91
CA SER A 150 -24.71 4.28 4.52
C SER A 150 -23.27 4.48 4.02
N VAL A 151 -22.26 4.26 4.88
CA VAL A 151 -20.84 4.24 4.50
C VAL A 151 -20.41 2.78 4.37
N PRO A 152 -20.11 2.29 3.15
CA PRO A 152 -19.68 0.93 2.95
C PRO A 152 -18.48 0.61 3.84
N LEU A 153 -18.55 -0.54 4.52
CA LEU A 153 -17.41 -1.22 5.13
C LEU A 153 -16.41 -1.69 4.05
N THR A 154 -16.10 -0.89 3.04
CA THR A 154 -15.08 -1.15 2.01
C THR A 154 -14.14 0.03 1.75
N ASP A 155 -14.35 1.19 2.41
CA ASP A 155 -13.50 2.37 2.22
C ASP A 155 -12.40 2.46 3.28
N TRP A 156 -11.14 2.43 2.83
CA TRP A 156 -9.96 2.53 3.70
C TRP A 156 -9.60 3.97 4.04
N ARG A 157 -10.12 4.94 3.28
CA ARG A 157 -9.80 6.36 3.43
C ARG A 157 -10.22 6.85 4.79
N THR A 158 -9.38 7.62 5.45
CA THR A 158 -9.70 8.17 6.76
C THR A 158 -10.50 9.47 6.65
N SER A 159 -10.52 10.11 5.48
CA SER A 159 -11.35 11.30 5.22
C SER A 159 -12.86 11.03 5.37
N VAL A 160 -13.32 9.81 5.07
CA VAL A 160 -14.74 9.44 5.21
C VAL A 160 -15.15 9.16 6.66
N LEU A 161 -14.18 9.02 7.56
CA LEU A 161 -14.47 8.82 8.98
C LEU A 161 -14.99 10.13 9.61
N PRO A 162 -16.00 10.06 10.49
CA PRO A 162 -16.40 11.22 11.28
C PRO A 162 -15.27 11.64 12.22
N SER A 163 -15.29 12.89 12.65
CA SER A 163 -14.36 13.35 13.69
C SER A 163 -14.67 12.66 15.01
N TRP A 164 -13.65 12.40 15.83
CA TRP A 164 -13.84 11.81 17.15
C TRP A 164 -14.66 12.75 18.05
N GLU A 165 -15.75 12.22 18.59
CA GLU A 165 -16.62 12.91 19.54
C GLU A 165 -16.61 12.16 20.87
N GLY A 166 -15.87 12.71 21.83
CA GLY A 166 -15.83 12.17 23.19
C GLY A 166 -15.52 13.25 24.23
N PRO A 167 -15.60 12.86 25.52
CA PRO A 167 -15.45 13.77 26.63
C PRO A 167 -14.00 14.28 26.71
N ALA A 168 -13.81 15.50 27.22
CA ALA A 168 -12.50 16.15 27.25
C ALA A 168 -11.51 15.47 28.22
N ASP A 169 -12.01 14.75 29.22
CA ASP A 169 -11.26 14.01 30.23
C ASP A 169 -11.10 12.52 29.89
N PHE A 170 -11.38 12.12 28.64
CA PHE A 170 -11.31 10.73 28.19
C PHE A 170 -9.95 10.08 28.46
N GLN A 171 -9.95 8.95 29.19
CA GLN A 171 -8.76 8.18 29.50
C GLN A 171 -8.70 6.91 28.64
N GLN A 172 -7.91 6.95 27.57
CA GLN A 172 -7.78 5.85 26.61
C GLN A 172 -7.26 4.53 27.23
N GLU A 173 -6.53 4.60 28.35
CA GLU A 173 -5.95 3.40 29.01
C GLU A 173 -6.98 2.57 29.77
N THR A 174 -8.05 3.21 30.25
CA THR A 174 -9.15 2.54 30.94
C THR A 174 -10.24 2.07 29.98
N TRP A 175 -10.12 2.44 28.71
CA TRP A 175 -11.08 2.10 27.68
C TRP A 175 -10.87 0.65 27.22
N SER A 176 -11.93 -0.15 27.27
CA SER A 176 -11.89 -1.58 26.95
C SER A 176 -12.78 -1.90 25.75
N THR A 177 -12.29 -2.82 24.92
CA THR A 177 -13.00 -3.37 23.78
C THR A 177 -14.15 -4.31 24.16
N GLU A 178 -14.23 -4.75 25.42
CA GLU A 178 -15.26 -5.70 25.89
C GLU A 178 -16.69 -5.18 25.69
N ARG A 179 -16.88 -3.87 25.80
CA ARG A 179 -18.18 -3.21 25.58
C ARG A 179 -18.38 -2.76 24.13
N HIS A 180 -17.32 -2.74 23.33
CA HIS A 180 -17.32 -2.22 21.97
C HIS A 180 -16.56 -3.16 21.03
N PRO A 181 -17.06 -4.39 20.81
CA PRO A 181 -16.49 -5.24 19.79
C PRO A 181 -16.59 -4.48 18.46
N ASN A 182 -15.51 -4.48 17.67
CA ASN A 182 -15.49 -3.92 16.31
C ASN A 182 -15.48 -2.36 16.22
N HIS A 183 -15.05 -1.65 17.27
CA HIS A 183 -14.85 -0.19 17.23
C HIS A 183 -13.82 0.26 16.16
N ARG A 184 -14.01 1.47 15.62
CA ARG A 184 -13.01 2.17 14.77
C ARG A 184 -12.12 3.08 15.62
N TRP A 185 -11.08 3.60 15.00
CA TRP A 185 -10.33 4.74 15.54
C TRP A 185 -10.64 5.97 14.70
N LEU A 186 -11.13 7.03 15.34
CA LEU A 186 -11.60 8.23 14.67
C LEU A 186 -10.58 9.37 14.77
N PRO A 187 -10.42 10.17 13.70
CA PRO A 187 -9.51 11.31 13.69
C PRO A 187 -10.02 12.43 14.61
N VAL A 188 -9.14 13.01 15.43
CA VAL A 188 -9.48 14.15 16.28
C VAL A 188 -9.31 15.45 15.48
N ARG A 189 -10.40 16.01 14.94
CA ARG A 189 -10.41 17.26 14.16
C ARG A 189 -10.93 18.45 14.98
N GLY A 190 -10.35 19.63 14.81
CA GLY A 190 -11.02 20.91 15.13
C GLY A 190 -11.07 21.37 16.60
N ARG A 191 -10.26 20.85 17.54
CA ARG A 191 -10.07 21.46 18.87
C ARG A 191 -8.73 22.19 18.94
N ASN A 192 -8.70 23.37 19.57
CA ASN A 192 -7.57 24.32 19.64
C ASN A 192 -6.18 23.65 19.61
N ALA A 193 -5.47 23.92 18.51
CA ALA A 193 -4.34 23.17 17.98
C ALA A 193 -3.00 23.42 18.70
N SER A 194 -2.97 23.22 20.02
CA SER A 194 -1.73 23.15 20.79
C SER A 194 -1.54 21.72 21.30
N TYR A 195 -0.92 20.89 20.45
CA TYR A 195 -0.47 19.50 20.70
C TYR A 195 -1.56 18.41 20.84
N PRO A 196 -2.25 18.04 19.75
CA PRO A 196 -3.31 17.03 19.77
C PRO A 196 -2.84 15.58 20.05
N LEU A 197 -1.52 15.35 20.18
CA LEU A 197 -0.99 14.02 20.47
C LEU A 197 -0.86 13.73 21.98
N ASN A 198 -0.84 14.74 22.85
CA ASN A 198 -0.59 14.53 24.29
C ASN A 198 -1.69 13.69 24.96
N ASP A 199 -2.90 13.76 24.44
CA ASP A 199 -4.07 13.03 24.96
C ASP A 199 -4.33 11.72 24.19
N THR A 200 -3.35 11.25 23.41
CA THR A 200 -3.46 10.05 22.58
C THR A 200 -2.42 8.99 23.00
N PRO A 201 -2.63 7.70 22.67
CA PRO A 201 -1.74 6.63 23.13
C PRO A 201 -0.26 6.84 22.83
N ILE A 202 0.09 7.46 21.70
CA ILE A 202 1.47 7.72 21.30
C ILE A 202 2.22 8.67 22.26
N ALA A 203 1.52 9.45 23.09
CA ALA A 203 2.13 10.43 24.00
C ALA A 203 3.14 9.79 24.97
N LYS A 204 2.84 8.56 25.40
CA LYS A 204 3.61 7.81 26.42
C LYS A 204 4.76 7.01 25.84
N VAL A 205 4.90 6.97 24.52
CA VAL A 205 6.00 6.27 23.87
C VAL A 205 7.30 7.05 24.06
N ASP A 206 8.34 6.33 24.47
CA ASP A 206 9.72 6.78 24.55
C ASP A 206 10.62 5.95 23.61
N TYR A 207 11.91 6.30 23.53
CA TYR A 207 12.87 5.59 22.70
C TYR A 207 13.46 4.38 23.44
N THR A 208 12.59 3.48 23.91
CA THR A 208 12.96 2.25 24.63
C THR A 208 12.12 1.04 24.21
N PHE A 209 12.59 -0.16 24.53
CA PHE A 209 11.82 -1.40 24.33
C PHE A 209 10.79 -1.55 25.45
N GLY A 210 9.78 -0.66 25.47
CA GLY A 210 8.92 -0.43 26.63
C GLY A 210 7.44 -0.39 26.28
N TYR A 211 6.86 0.81 26.33
CA TYR A 211 5.41 1.03 26.30
C TYR A 211 4.75 0.54 25.01
N SER A 212 5.28 0.92 23.85
CA SER A 212 4.75 0.55 22.52
C SER A 212 4.62 -0.97 22.33
N HIS A 213 5.56 -1.75 22.85
CA HIS A 213 5.55 -3.22 22.75
C HIS A 213 4.34 -3.88 23.43
N LYS A 214 3.70 -3.23 24.41
CA LYS A 214 2.61 -3.81 25.22
C LYS A 214 1.24 -3.17 24.99
N HIS A 215 1.19 -2.05 24.28
CA HIS A 215 -0.04 -1.26 24.14
C HIS A 215 -0.52 -1.26 22.70
N TRP A 216 -1.53 -2.08 22.41
CA TRP A 216 -2.15 -2.18 21.09
C TRP A 216 -2.78 -0.86 20.63
N GLN A 217 -3.15 0.02 21.56
CA GLN A 217 -3.68 1.36 21.27
C GLN A 217 -2.69 2.22 20.50
N VAL A 218 -1.39 2.09 20.82
CA VAL A 218 -0.30 2.78 20.10
C VAL A 218 -0.27 2.30 18.66
N ALA A 219 -0.26 0.98 18.48
CA ALA A 219 -0.27 0.38 17.17
C ALA A 219 -1.51 0.79 16.37
N ALA A 220 -2.71 0.79 16.97
CA ALA A 220 -3.93 1.23 16.29
C ALA A 220 -3.81 2.68 15.81
N GLN A 221 -3.35 3.60 16.68
CA GLN A 221 -3.12 4.99 16.30
C GLN A 221 -2.10 5.13 15.15
N GLU A 222 -0.98 4.41 15.21
CA GLU A 222 0.05 4.43 14.16
C GLU A 222 -0.49 3.94 12.81
N HIS A 223 -1.28 2.88 12.82
CA HIS A 223 -1.89 2.31 11.63
C HIS A 223 -2.93 3.23 10.98
N TYR A 224 -3.81 3.87 11.76
CA TYR A 224 -4.74 4.87 11.21
C TYR A 224 -4.01 6.12 10.71
N SER A 225 -2.90 6.50 11.36
CA SER A 225 -2.03 7.56 10.87
C SER A 225 -1.40 7.20 9.52
N LEU A 226 -0.95 5.95 9.35
CA LEU A 226 -0.42 5.46 8.07
C LEU A 226 -1.48 5.58 6.97
N LEU A 227 -2.72 5.16 7.24
CA LEU A 227 -3.81 5.28 6.27
C LEU A 227 -4.11 6.73 5.91
N GLU A 228 -4.14 7.65 6.88
CA GLU A 228 -4.31 9.07 6.59
C GLU A 228 -3.16 9.63 5.74
N ASN A 229 -1.92 9.28 6.06
CA ASN A 229 -0.76 9.74 5.30
C ASN A 229 -0.71 9.11 3.90
N LEU A 230 -1.16 7.86 3.73
CA LEU A 230 -1.33 7.22 2.42
C LEU A 230 -2.37 7.96 1.58
N GLU A 231 -3.53 8.28 2.17
CA GLU A 231 -4.60 9.01 1.48
C GLU A 231 -4.15 10.40 1.01
N LYS A 232 -3.32 11.07 1.82
CA LYS A 232 -2.86 12.44 1.54
C LYS A 232 -1.56 12.52 0.75
N ASP A 233 -0.99 11.38 0.34
CA ASP A 233 0.35 11.32 -0.28
C ASP A 233 1.44 11.97 0.61
N GLU A 234 1.35 11.76 1.92
CA GLU A 234 2.23 12.31 2.95
C GLU A 234 3.19 11.27 3.55
N LEU A 235 3.48 10.17 2.85
CA LEU A 235 4.45 9.17 3.34
C LEU A 235 5.85 9.75 3.61
N TRP A 236 6.18 10.87 2.99
CA TRP A 236 7.43 11.62 3.25
C TRP A 236 7.61 11.97 4.73
N ARG A 237 6.53 12.06 5.52
CA ARG A 237 6.58 12.31 6.97
C ARG A 237 7.24 11.19 7.76
N TYR A 238 7.24 9.96 7.24
CA TYR A 238 7.93 8.84 7.86
C TYR A 238 9.42 8.81 7.54
N ARG A 239 9.85 9.51 6.48
CA ARG A 239 11.15 9.27 5.86
C ARG A 239 12.30 9.92 6.63
N PHE A 240 13.40 9.18 6.70
CA PHE A 240 14.70 9.63 7.21
C PHE A 240 15.81 8.92 6.41
N PRO A 241 17.06 9.42 6.39
CA PRO A 241 18.11 8.79 5.59
C PRO A 241 18.56 7.46 6.23
N THR A 242 19.21 7.54 7.38
CA THR A 242 19.65 6.38 8.15
C THR A 242 19.50 6.68 9.63
N TRP A 243 19.14 5.67 10.41
CA TRP A 243 19.01 5.80 11.86
C TRP A 243 19.80 4.71 12.58
N ASP A 244 20.71 5.10 13.48
CA ASP A 244 21.45 4.16 14.33
C ASP A 244 20.65 3.88 15.61
N PHE A 245 20.46 2.60 15.95
CA PHE A 245 19.68 2.21 17.14
C PHE A 245 20.45 2.34 18.46
N GLN A 246 21.72 2.73 18.44
CA GLN A 246 22.56 3.02 19.60
C GLN A 246 22.65 1.82 20.56
N LEU A 247 22.83 0.63 20.00
CA LEU A 247 22.86 -0.66 20.71
C LEU A 247 21.60 -0.92 21.57
N LYS A 248 20.47 -0.28 21.24
CA LYS A 248 19.18 -0.58 21.87
C LYS A 248 18.53 -1.76 21.17
N ARG A 249 17.87 -2.58 21.97
CA ARG A 249 17.04 -3.68 21.48
C ARG A 249 15.96 -3.10 20.55
N MET A 250 15.92 -3.59 19.33
CA MET A 250 14.91 -3.25 18.34
C MET A 250 14.17 -4.52 17.92
N GLY A 251 12.93 -4.38 17.45
CA GLY A 251 12.26 -5.48 16.78
C GLY A 251 12.88 -5.77 15.40
N ILE A 252 12.91 -7.05 15.01
CA ILE A 252 13.50 -7.49 13.72
C ILE A 252 12.43 -7.88 12.68
N GLN A 253 11.30 -7.17 12.65
CA GLN A 253 10.13 -7.52 11.85
C GLN A 253 10.43 -7.54 10.35
N PHE A 254 11.29 -6.61 9.90
CA PHE A 254 11.68 -6.45 8.52
C PHE A 254 13.13 -5.96 8.45
N VAL A 255 14.08 -6.87 8.25
CA VAL A 255 15.53 -6.58 8.35
C VAL A 255 16.33 -7.27 7.26
N ALA A 256 17.41 -6.65 6.81
CA ALA A 256 18.40 -7.22 5.90
C ALA A 256 19.69 -7.56 6.65
N MET A 257 20.21 -8.77 6.42
CA MET A 257 21.44 -9.30 7.01
C MET A 257 22.23 -10.11 5.97
N MET A 258 23.55 -10.13 6.09
CA MET A 258 24.37 -11.08 5.31
C MET A 258 24.36 -12.44 5.98
N GLY A 259 24.35 -13.52 5.19
CA GLY A 259 24.32 -14.88 5.73
C GLY A 259 25.53 -15.19 6.62
N LYS A 260 26.72 -14.68 6.26
CA LYS A 260 27.93 -14.81 7.11
C LYS A 260 27.76 -14.19 8.50
N ASP A 261 27.01 -13.08 8.58
CA ASP A 261 26.75 -12.37 9.83
C ASP A 261 25.72 -13.12 10.70
N ILE A 262 24.77 -13.81 10.06
CA ILE A 262 23.81 -14.72 10.71
C ILE A 262 24.53 -15.98 11.22
N ASN A 263 25.38 -16.60 10.39
CA ASN A 263 26.12 -17.81 10.76
C ASN A 263 27.12 -17.55 11.89
N LEU A 264 27.78 -16.38 11.91
CA LEU A 264 28.65 -15.95 13.01
C LEU A 264 27.90 -15.76 14.35
N ALA A 265 26.60 -15.53 14.30
CA ALA A 265 25.75 -15.36 15.49
C ALA A 265 25.36 -16.70 16.14
N LYS A 266 25.56 -17.84 15.46
CA LYS A 266 25.17 -19.14 16.00
C LYS A 266 26.00 -19.54 17.24
N PRO A 267 25.40 -20.20 18.24
CA PRO A 267 23.97 -20.53 18.37
C PRO A 267 23.12 -19.31 18.77
N ILE A 268 21.90 -19.23 18.23
CA ILE A 268 20.99 -18.08 18.42
C ILE A 268 20.01 -18.40 19.56
N PRO A 269 19.97 -17.56 20.62
CA PRO A 269 19.11 -17.76 21.79
C PRO A 269 17.61 -17.54 21.48
N PRO A 270 16.71 -17.78 22.46
CA PRO A 270 15.28 -17.51 22.30
C PRO A 270 14.90 -16.05 22.05
N ASP A 271 15.72 -15.09 22.46
CA ASP A 271 15.52 -13.66 22.18
C ASP A 271 16.46 -13.24 21.04
N ASP A 272 16.11 -13.64 19.83
CA ASP A 272 16.90 -13.34 18.64
C ASP A 272 16.90 -11.83 18.33
N GLU A 273 15.83 -11.11 18.68
CA GLU A 273 15.79 -9.65 18.60
C GLU A 273 16.91 -9.02 19.44
N HIS A 274 17.04 -9.38 20.72
CA HIS A 274 18.13 -8.86 21.56
C HIS A 274 19.50 -9.31 21.06
N HIS A 275 19.61 -10.57 20.65
CA HIS A 275 20.86 -11.15 20.18
C HIS A 275 21.42 -10.43 18.95
N PHE A 276 20.59 -10.24 17.91
CA PHE A 276 21.02 -9.61 16.66
C PHE A 276 21.17 -8.09 16.75
N THR A 277 20.52 -7.44 17.70
CA THR A 277 20.45 -5.96 17.74
C THR A 277 21.26 -5.34 18.87
N VAL A 278 21.64 -6.14 19.88
CA VAL A 278 22.44 -5.70 21.03
C VAL A 278 23.70 -6.53 21.19
N GLU A 279 23.58 -7.84 21.41
CA GLU A 279 24.73 -8.69 21.77
C GLU A 279 25.76 -8.75 20.65
N MET A 280 25.32 -9.10 19.44
CA MET A 280 26.17 -9.22 18.27
C MET A 280 26.78 -7.88 17.85
N PRO A 281 25.99 -6.79 17.74
CA PRO A 281 26.55 -5.45 17.52
C PRO A 281 27.59 -5.02 18.55
N THR A 282 27.35 -5.28 19.83
CA THR A 282 28.30 -4.96 20.91
C THR A 282 29.59 -5.76 20.76
N ARG A 283 29.48 -7.06 20.45
CA ARG A 283 30.64 -7.95 20.28
C ARG A 283 31.49 -7.59 19.06
N LEU A 284 30.85 -7.17 17.96
CA LEU A 284 31.52 -6.93 16.68
C LEU A 284 31.90 -5.46 16.44
N GLY A 285 31.40 -4.53 17.24
CA GLY A 285 31.56 -3.09 17.00
C GLY A 285 30.85 -2.60 15.73
N ARG A 286 29.86 -3.35 15.24
CA ARG A 286 29.08 -3.06 14.02
C ARG A 286 27.61 -2.88 14.42
N HIS A 287 27.10 -1.66 14.32
CA HIS A 287 25.79 -1.33 14.89
C HIS A 287 24.61 -1.90 14.09
N ALA A 288 23.45 -1.95 14.74
CA ALA A 288 22.15 -2.04 14.09
C ALA A 288 21.74 -0.64 13.60
N ALA A 289 21.32 -0.53 12.34
CA ALA A 289 20.82 0.70 11.76
C ALA A 289 19.53 0.46 10.97
N ALA A 290 18.88 1.52 10.53
CA ALA A 290 17.71 1.48 9.68
C ALA A 290 17.86 2.36 8.45
N ASP A 291 17.30 1.88 7.33
CA ASP A 291 17.02 2.70 6.17
C ASP A 291 15.61 3.29 6.30
N GLY A 292 15.53 4.62 6.25
CA GLY A 292 14.26 5.33 6.45
C GLY A 292 13.54 5.68 5.14
N THR A 293 14.03 5.24 3.99
CA THR A 293 13.60 5.80 2.69
C THR A 293 12.33 5.16 2.13
N GLY A 294 12.03 3.92 2.51
CA GLY A 294 10.77 3.23 2.18
C GLY A 294 10.04 2.73 3.42
N VAL A 295 8.70 2.85 3.43
CA VAL A 295 7.84 2.55 4.58
C VAL A 295 7.28 1.13 4.52
N VAL A 296 7.27 0.45 5.67
CA VAL A 296 6.66 -0.87 5.89
C VAL A 296 5.73 -0.77 7.09
N ALA A 297 4.69 -1.59 7.20
CA ALA A 297 3.86 -1.65 8.40
C ALA A 297 3.76 -3.06 8.97
N HIS A 298 3.94 -3.16 10.29
CA HIS A 298 3.84 -4.38 11.07
C HIS A 298 2.59 -4.38 11.93
N PHE A 299 1.81 -5.45 11.88
CA PHE A 299 0.48 -5.45 12.44
C PHE A 299 0.43 -5.40 13.98
N SER A 300 0.96 -6.40 14.67
CA SER A 300 0.83 -6.48 16.13
C SER A 300 1.86 -7.41 16.76
N TYR A 301 2.37 -7.03 17.92
CA TYR A 301 3.17 -7.93 18.75
C TYR A 301 2.30 -8.89 19.56
N GLY A 302 2.84 -10.08 19.90
CA GLY A 302 2.19 -11.01 20.82
C GLY A 302 1.73 -10.32 22.11
N PRO A 303 2.57 -9.52 22.79
CA PRO A 303 2.16 -8.77 23.98
C PRO A 303 1.13 -7.66 23.75
N GLN A 304 0.95 -7.17 22.52
CA GLN A 304 -0.16 -6.27 22.16
C GLN A 304 -1.49 -7.03 22.01
N SER A 305 -1.47 -8.33 21.70
CA SER A 305 -2.66 -9.16 21.46
C SER A 305 -3.39 -9.64 22.73
N GLY A 306 -3.26 -8.90 23.84
CA GLY A 306 -3.51 -9.31 25.24
C GLY A 306 -4.87 -9.93 25.64
N ASN A 307 -5.81 -10.15 24.71
CA ASN A 307 -6.95 -11.04 24.89
C ASN A 307 -7.45 -11.53 23.51
N PRO A 308 -7.92 -12.80 23.37
CA PRO A 308 -8.60 -13.26 22.17
C PRO A 308 -9.85 -12.39 21.91
N GLY A 309 -9.77 -11.49 20.94
CA GLY A 309 -10.83 -10.51 20.61
C GLY A 309 -10.33 -9.07 20.52
N VAL A 310 -9.19 -8.73 21.12
CA VAL A 310 -8.54 -7.42 21.03
C VAL A 310 -7.57 -7.44 19.85
N GLN A 311 -8.08 -7.13 18.66
CA GLN A 311 -7.25 -7.03 17.46
C GLN A 311 -7.22 -5.57 16.99
N ILE A 312 -6.04 -5.12 16.56
CA ILE A 312 -5.90 -3.88 15.79
C ILE A 312 -6.71 -4.08 14.51
N ARG A 313 -7.69 -3.21 14.22
CA ARG A 313 -8.52 -3.36 13.02
C ARG A 313 -8.23 -2.21 12.08
N MET A 314 -7.37 -2.45 11.09
CA MET A 314 -7.10 -1.50 10.02
C MET A 314 -8.16 -1.68 8.94
N THR A 315 -9.21 -0.87 9.02
CA THR A 315 -10.26 -0.76 7.99
C THR A 315 -10.95 -2.10 7.65
N CYS A 316 -11.82 -2.02 6.67
CA CYS A 316 -12.59 -3.07 6.02
C CYS A 316 -11.77 -4.31 5.65
N ALA A 317 -10.49 -4.09 5.33
CA ALA A 317 -9.53 -5.12 5.03
C ALA A 317 -9.18 -6.01 6.22
N LEU A 318 -9.50 -5.64 7.47
CA LEU A 318 -9.33 -6.46 8.68
C LEU A 318 -10.63 -6.62 9.48
N HIS A 319 -11.63 -5.77 9.22
CA HIS A 319 -12.93 -5.83 9.89
C HIS A 319 -13.73 -7.10 9.58
N SER A 320 -13.48 -7.68 8.41
CA SER A 320 -14.32 -8.70 7.80
C SER A 320 -13.76 -10.11 7.93
N TRP A 321 -12.80 -10.39 8.80
CA TRP A 321 -12.18 -11.72 8.87
C TRP A 321 -12.97 -12.59 9.86
N PRO A 322 -13.94 -13.43 9.41
CA PRO A 322 -14.31 -14.56 10.24
C PRO A 322 -13.07 -15.47 10.37
N ASN A 323 -13.10 -16.38 11.34
CA ASN A 323 -12.02 -17.29 11.76
C ASN A 323 -11.44 -18.25 10.68
N GLY A 324 -11.46 -17.88 9.39
CA GLY A 324 -11.02 -18.65 8.23
C GLY A 324 -9.97 -17.97 7.35
N GLY A 325 -9.94 -16.63 7.25
CA GLY A 325 -9.11 -15.89 6.29
C GLY A 325 -9.44 -16.16 4.82
N ILE A 326 -8.96 -15.30 3.91
CA ILE A 326 -9.14 -15.48 2.46
C ILE A 326 -7.96 -16.26 1.88
N THR A 327 -8.22 -17.15 0.92
CA THR A 327 -7.17 -17.77 0.10
C THR A 327 -6.75 -16.82 -1.00
N ILE A 328 -5.52 -16.97 -1.51
CA ILE A 328 -5.06 -16.18 -2.68
C ILE A 328 -5.93 -16.44 -3.92
N ASP A 329 -6.49 -17.65 -4.05
CA ASP A 329 -7.43 -18.01 -5.11
C ASP A 329 -8.74 -17.20 -4.99
N GLN A 330 -9.29 -17.07 -3.78
CA GLN A 330 -10.45 -16.21 -3.51
C GLN A 330 -10.12 -14.74 -3.77
N PHE A 331 -8.92 -14.28 -3.37
CA PHE A 331 -8.48 -12.91 -3.64
C PHE A 331 -8.38 -12.62 -5.14
N TYR A 332 -7.81 -13.51 -5.95
CA TYR A 332 -7.78 -13.37 -7.42
C TYR A 332 -9.16 -13.48 -8.05
N ALA A 333 -10.01 -14.39 -7.55
CA ALA A 333 -11.38 -14.54 -8.04
C ALA A 333 -12.22 -13.28 -7.79
N TRP A 334 -12.06 -12.65 -6.62
CA TRP A 334 -12.78 -11.43 -6.26
C TRP A 334 -12.14 -10.17 -6.86
N ASN A 335 -10.86 -10.22 -7.22
CA ASN A 335 -10.12 -9.10 -7.82
C ASN A 335 -9.43 -9.51 -9.12
N PRO A 336 -10.18 -9.86 -10.17
CA PRO A 336 -9.60 -10.29 -11.44
C PRO A 336 -8.70 -9.21 -12.08
N ALA A 337 -8.92 -7.94 -11.75
CA ALA A 337 -8.10 -6.81 -12.19
C ALA A 337 -6.67 -6.79 -11.60
N VAL A 338 -6.39 -7.57 -10.56
CA VAL A 338 -5.06 -7.69 -9.93
C VAL A 338 -4.13 -8.61 -10.73
N GLY A 339 -4.68 -9.40 -11.65
CA GLY A 339 -3.98 -10.45 -12.39
C GLY A 339 -3.81 -11.72 -11.56
N ASN A 340 -3.21 -12.75 -12.17
CA ASN A 340 -3.01 -14.07 -11.54
C ASN A 340 -1.75 -14.16 -10.66
N ASN A 341 -1.06 -13.03 -10.47
CA ASN A 341 0.22 -12.94 -9.76
C ASN A 341 0.47 -11.53 -9.17
N CYS A 342 -0.60 -10.79 -8.89
CA CYS A 342 -0.55 -9.44 -8.31
C CYS A 342 0.18 -8.36 -9.11
N GLN A 343 0.45 -8.58 -10.40
CA GLN A 343 1.07 -7.60 -11.30
C GLN A 343 0.32 -6.27 -11.36
N SER A 344 -0.99 -6.27 -11.09
CA SER A 344 -1.84 -5.09 -11.13
C SER A 344 -2.46 -4.77 -9.76
N LEU A 345 -1.73 -5.06 -8.68
CA LEU A 345 -2.07 -4.60 -7.33
C LEU A 345 -1.54 -3.17 -7.12
N TRP A 346 -2.41 -2.20 -7.32
CA TRP A 346 -2.17 -0.77 -7.19
C TRP A 346 -2.25 -0.24 -5.76
N LEU A 347 -1.29 0.63 -5.40
CA LEU A 347 -1.35 1.46 -4.21
C LEU A 347 -2.58 2.38 -4.23
N GLY A 348 -3.19 2.60 -3.06
CA GLY A 348 -4.37 3.47 -2.90
C GLY A 348 -5.68 2.92 -3.50
N THR A 349 -5.67 1.70 -4.03
CA THR A 349 -6.85 1.07 -4.67
C THR A 349 -7.47 0.04 -3.73
N SER A 350 -8.81 0.06 -3.61
CA SER A 350 -9.55 -0.91 -2.79
C SER A 350 -9.73 -2.23 -3.52
N TYR A 351 -9.48 -3.34 -2.82
CA TYR A 351 -9.67 -4.70 -3.32
C TYR A 351 -10.71 -5.45 -2.48
N CYS A 352 -11.54 -6.25 -3.14
CA CYS A 352 -12.51 -7.14 -2.54
C CYS A 352 -11.80 -8.23 -1.73
N VAL A 353 -11.87 -8.15 -0.40
CA VAL A 353 -11.30 -9.15 0.52
C VAL A 353 -12.39 -9.89 1.31
N LEU A 354 -13.64 -9.77 0.86
CA LEU A 354 -14.78 -10.53 1.36
C LEU A 354 -15.80 -10.73 0.24
N GLY A 355 -16.26 -11.95 0.06
CA GLY A 355 -17.35 -12.33 -0.85
C GLY A 355 -17.95 -13.67 -0.40
N GLU A 356 -19.21 -13.93 -0.74
CA GLU A 356 -19.81 -15.25 -0.54
C GLU A 356 -19.09 -16.28 -1.44
N ASP A 357 -18.74 -17.44 -0.90
CA ASP A 357 -18.22 -18.54 -1.71
C ASP A 357 -19.28 -18.92 -2.76
N PRO A 358 -18.89 -19.18 -4.03
CA PRO A 358 -19.80 -19.85 -4.95
C PRO A 358 -20.09 -21.22 -4.36
N THR A 359 -21.32 -21.39 -3.87
CA THR A 359 -21.79 -22.67 -3.34
C THR A 359 -21.57 -23.77 -4.39
N PRO A 360 -21.06 -24.95 -3.98
CA PRO A 360 -20.99 -26.09 -4.88
C PRO A 360 -22.43 -26.54 -5.14
N THR A 361 -23.01 -26.05 -6.23
CA THR A 361 -24.32 -26.52 -6.68
C THR A 361 -24.12 -27.97 -7.12
N SER A 362 -24.76 -28.87 -6.39
CA SER A 362 -24.81 -30.29 -6.73
C SER A 362 -25.30 -30.45 -8.17
N SER A 363 -24.66 -31.40 -8.86
CA SER A 363 -24.98 -31.86 -10.21
C SER A 363 -26.49 -31.92 -10.43
N SER A 364 -26.98 -31.09 -11.35
CA SER A 364 -28.23 -31.37 -12.05
C SER A 364 -28.02 -31.15 -13.55
N THR A 365 -28.59 -32.11 -14.26
CA THR A 365 -28.31 -32.53 -15.63
C THR A 365 -28.55 -31.46 -16.68
N THR A 366 -27.66 -31.48 -17.67
CA THR A 366 -27.78 -30.99 -19.05
C THR A 366 -29.16 -30.46 -19.47
N SER A 367 -29.18 -29.21 -19.91
CA SER A 367 -29.98 -28.80 -21.08
C SER A 367 -29.30 -27.63 -21.78
N SER A 368 -28.64 -27.98 -22.87
CA SER A 368 -28.18 -27.07 -23.92
C SER A 368 -29.35 -26.25 -24.44
N THR A 369 -29.26 -24.92 -24.38
CA THR A 369 -30.04 -24.05 -25.25
C THR A 369 -29.07 -23.24 -26.11
N THR A 370 -28.98 -23.67 -27.36
CA THR A 370 -28.23 -23.03 -28.44
C THR A 370 -28.93 -21.75 -28.91
N LEU A 371 -28.08 -20.76 -29.18
CA LEU A 371 -28.24 -19.43 -29.80
C LEU A 371 -29.59 -19.02 -30.42
N ALA A 372 -29.93 -17.74 -30.17
CA ALA A 372 -30.35 -16.83 -31.23
C ALA A 372 -29.45 -15.58 -31.23
N SER A 373 -28.93 -15.28 -32.41
CA SER A 373 -27.87 -14.32 -32.72
C SER A 373 -28.44 -12.99 -33.19
N THR A 374 -27.94 -11.87 -32.66
CA THR A 374 -27.97 -10.57 -33.35
C THR A 374 -26.64 -9.83 -33.11
N THR A 375 -26.00 -9.49 -34.22
CA THR A 375 -24.67 -8.96 -34.53
C THR A 375 -24.09 -7.78 -33.70
N THR A 376 -22.89 -8.04 -33.14
CA THR A 376 -21.64 -7.25 -33.01
C THR A 376 -21.59 -5.83 -32.41
N SER A 377 -20.92 -5.71 -31.25
CA SER A 377 -19.74 -4.84 -31.06
C SER A 377 -18.83 -5.42 -29.95
N GLY A 378 -17.58 -5.72 -30.30
CA GLY A 378 -16.66 -6.55 -29.52
C GLY A 378 -16.24 -5.99 -28.16
N GLY A 379 -15.92 -6.91 -27.25
CA GLY A 379 -15.22 -6.59 -26.01
C GLY A 379 -13.86 -5.94 -26.27
N ALA A 380 -13.27 -5.36 -25.23
CA ALA A 380 -11.99 -4.69 -25.33
C ALA A 380 -10.89 -5.65 -25.85
N PRO A 381 -10.06 -5.23 -26.81
CA PRO A 381 -9.02 -6.06 -27.42
C PRO A 381 -7.78 -6.24 -26.52
N ALA A 382 -7.69 -5.53 -25.40
CA ALA A 382 -6.62 -5.60 -24.39
C ALA A 382 -7.20 -5.24 -23.01
N PRO A 383 -6.44 -5.39 -21.90
CA PRO A 383 -6.90 -4.99 -20.57
C PRO A 383 -7.37 -3.53 -20.54
N THR A 384 -8.48 -3.26 -19.86
CA THR A 384 -9.04 -1.92 -19.70
C THR A 384 -8.80 -1.41 -18.29
N ARG A 385 -8.61 -0.10 -18.12
CA ARG A 385 -8.49 0.48 -16.78
C ARG A 385 -9.86 0.75 -16.14
N PRO A 386 -9.98 0.71 -14.79
CA PRO A 386 -11.19 1.14 -14.08
C PRO A 386 -11.55 2.57 -14.49
N GLY A 387 -12.84 2.90 -14.68
CA GLY A 387 -13.24 4.23 -15.18
C GLY A 387 -13.41 4.32 -16.70
N THR A 388 -13.10 3.24 -17.44
CA THR A 388 -13.51 3.13 -18.84
C THR A 388 -15.03 2.97 -18.95
N VAL A 389 -15.66 3.76 -19.82
CA VAL A 389 -17.11 3.80 -20.01
C VAL A 389 -17.67 2.46 -20.52
N GLN A 390 -18.85 2.09 -20.02
CA GLN A 390 -19.57 0.90 -20.51
C GLN A 390 -20.14 1.12 -21.92
N GLY A 391 -20.19 0.05 -22.71
CA GLY A 391 -20.77 0.08 -24.06
C GLY A 391 -19.88 0.73 -25.12
N CYS A 392 -18.57 0.80 -24.89
CA CYS A 392 -17.63 1.34 -25.86
C CYS A 392 -17.75 0.65 -27.23
N GLN A 393 -17.93 1.45 -28.28
CA GLN A 393 -18.10 1.00 -29.66
C GLN A 393 -16.79 0.91 -30.44
N LYS A 394 -15.74 1.63 -30.00
CA LYS A 394 -14.41 1.58 -30.62
C LYS A 394 -13.33 1.68 -29.55
N TRP A 395 -12.39 0.76 -29.61
CA TRP A 395 -11.24 0.67 -28.71
C TRP A 395 -9.97 1.11 -29.41
N TYR A 396 -9.05 1.69 -28.64
CA TYR A 396 -7.67 1.94 -29.05
C TYR A 396 -6.73 1.28 -28.04
N VAL A 397 -5.82 0.42 -28.51
CA VAL A 397 -4.78 -0.17 -27.65
C VAL A 397 -3.57 0.76 -27.68
N ALA A 398 -3.27 1.31 -26.52
CA ALA A 398 -2.12 2.13 -26.25
C ALA A 398 -0.81 1.45 -26.68
N LYS A 399 0.07 2.17 -27.38
CA LYS A 399 1.42 1.68 -27.68
C LYS A 399 2.44 2.34 -26.76
N PRO A 400 3.63 1.74 -26.61
CA PRO A 400 4.78 2.45 -26.08
C PRO A 400 4.97 3.76 -26.86
N ASP A 401 5.17 4.86 -26.13
CA ASP A 401 5.31 6.24 -26.63
C ASP A 401 4.04 6.97 -27.12
N ASP A 402 2.85 6.34 -27.03
CA ASP A 402 1.60 7.07 -27.27
C ASP A 402 1.30 8.07 -26.14
N SER A 403 0.72 9.23 -26.48
CA SER A 403 0.09 10.12 -25.50
C SER A 403 -1.43 10.10 -25.60
N CYS A 404 -2.12 10.45 -24.51
CA CYS A 404 -3.58 10.66 -24.50
C CYS A 404 -4.04 11.62 -25.62
N GLY A 405 -3.19 12.60 -25.97
CA GLY A 405 -3.47 13.65 -26.95
C GLY A 405 -3.37 13.12 -28.37
N ASP A 406 -2.38 12.28 -28.62
CA ASP A 406 -2.18 11.62 -29.91
C ASP A 406 -3.29 10.60 -30.19
N ILE A 407 -3.73 9.89 -29.16
CA ILE A 407 -4.85 8.94 -29.26
C ILE A 407 -6.17 9.67 -29.50
N ALA A 408 -6.42 10.75 -28.76
CA ALA A 408 -7.62 11.56 -28.96
C ALA A 408 -7.66 12.15 -30.38
N THR A 409 -6.54 12.73 -30.82
CA THR A 409 -6.39 13.35 -32.15
C THR A 409 -6.53 12.33 -33.27
N SER A 410 -5.84 11.19 -33.19
CA SER A 410 -5.89 10.11 -34.19
C SER A 410 -7.26 9.44 -34.30
N ASN A 411 -8.11 9.57 -33.27
CA ASN A 411 -9.48 9.07 -33.27
C ASN A 411 -10.54 10.16 -33.49
N GLY A 412 -10.12 11.40 -33.77
CA GLY A 412 -11.02 12.51 -34.09
C GLY A 412 -11.89 12.97 -32.91
N ILE A 413 -11.39 12.83 -31.69
CA ILE A 413 -12.07 13.20 -30.45
C ILE A 413 -11.22 14.19 -29.64
N THR A 414 -11.85 14.96 -28.77
CA THR A 414 -11.13 15.87 -27.85
C THR A 414 -10.57 15.09 -26.66
N ILE A 415 -9.49 15.59 -26.04
CA ILE A 415 -8.95 15.01 -24.78
C ILE A 415 -10.04 14.97 -23.71
N ALA A 416 -10.91 15.98 -23.64
CA ALA A 416 -12.04 16.00 -22.73
C ALA A 416 -13.05 14.87 -22.99
N GLN A 417 -13.29 14.51 -24.26
CA GLN A 417 -14.13 13.35 -24.60
C GLN A 417 -13.41 12.03 -24.28
N PHE A 418 -12.13 11.93 -24.59
CA PHE A 418 -11.32 10.76 -24.27
C PHE A 418 -11.30 10.49 -22.76
N VAL A 419 -11.08 11.51 -21.94
CA VAL A 419 -11.11 11.39 -20.47
C VAL A 419 -12.53 11.19 -19.93
N ALA A 420 -13.55 11.79 -20.54
CA ALA A 420 -14.93 11.53 -20.15
C ALA A 420 -15.34 10.06 -20.39
N TRP A 421 -14.66 9.36 -21.30
CA TRP A 421 -14.88 7.95 -21.59
C TRP A 421 -13.87 7.03 -20.89
N ASN A 422 -12.81 7.59 -20.31
CA ASN A 422 -11.74 6.89 -19.60
C ASN A 422 -11.35 7.74 -18.39
N THR A 423 -12.20 7.74 -17.35
CA THR A 423 -12.17 8.74 -16.26
C THR A 423 -10.98 8.61 -15.31
N ASP A 424 -10.18 7.57 -15.49
CA ASP A 424 -8.94 7.28 -14.79
C ASP A 424 -7.70 7.88 -15.46
N VAL A 425 -7.87 8.44 -16.66
CA VAL A 425 -6.86 9.28 -17.31
C VAL A 425 -7.05 10.70 -16.81
N ASN A 426 -6.01 11.27 -16.22
CA ASN A 426 -6.08 12.63 -15.67
C ASN A 426 -6.25 13.65 -16.81
N LEU A 427 -7.29 14.50 -16.72
CA LEU A 427 -7.58 15.52 -17.74
C LEU A 427 -6.49 16.58 -17.93
N THR A 428 -5.74 16.87 -16.86
CA THR A 428 -4.79 18.00 -16.77
C THR A 428 -3.36 17.55 -17.02
N THR A 429 -2.99 16.33 -16.59
CA THR A 429 -1.63 15.82 -16.72
C THR A 429 -1.48 14.67 -17.72
N CYS A 430 -2.60 14.07 -18.17
CA CYS A 430 -2.61 12.83 -18.95
C CYS A 430 -1.84 11.66 -18.34
N ASP A 431 -1.60 11.72 -17.03
CA ASP A 431 -1.11 10.61 -16.25
C ASP A 431 -2.23 9.58 -16.03
N GLY A 432 -1.85 8.31 -15.83
CA GLY A 432 -2.81 7.20 -15.78
C GLY A 432 -3.11 6.59 -17.17
N PHE A 433 -2.43 7.02 -18.22
CA PHE A 433 -2.42 6.30 -19.49
C PHE A 433 -1.25 5.29 -19.52
N TRP A 434 -1.51 4.08 -20.02
CA TRP A 434 -0.63 2.91 -19.90
C TRP A 434 -0.49 2.23 -21.26
N PRO A 435 0.74 2.00 -21.76
CA PRO A 435 1.00 1.15 -22.92
C PRO A 435 0.35 -0.23 -22.77
N ASP A 436 -0.11 -0.80 -23.87
CA ASP A 436 -0.77 -2.10 -24.01
C ASP A 436 -2.17 -2.22 -23.38
N TYR A 437 -2.74 -1.12 -22.87
CA TYR A 437 -4.13 -1.06 -22.38
C TYR A 437 -5.11 -0.54 -23.44
N ALA A 438 -6.34 -1.05 -23.42
CA ALA A 438 -7.42 -0.62 -24.30
C ALA A 438 -8.23 0.52 -23.69
N TYR A 439 -8.31 1.64 -24.41
CA TYR A 439 -9.09 2.83 -24.05
C TYR A 439 -10.26 3.04 -25.00
N CYS A 440 -11.37 3.55 -24.46
CA CYS A 440 -12.54 3.84 -25.24
C CYS A 440 -12.37 5.13 -26.06
N VAL A 441 -12.60 5.02 -27.37
CA VAL A 441 -12.50 6.14 -28.32
C VAL A 441 -13.78 6.37 -29.12
N LYS A 442 -14.88 5.66 -28.79
CA LYS A 442 -16.23 5.92 -29.32
C LYS A 442 -17.31 5.26 -28.47
N THR A 443 -18.40 5.96 -28.15
CA THR A 443 -19.56 5.43 -27.42
C THR A 443 -20.85 5.49 -28.26
N PRO A 444 -21.93 4.78 -27.88
CA PRO A 444 -23.23 4.88 -28.54
C PRO A 444 -23.82 6.26 -28.29
N THR A 445 -24.24 6.94 -29.36
CA THR A 445 -24.65 8.35 -29.42
C THR A 445 -25.96 8.70 -28.67
N THR A 446 -26.28 8.06 -27.54
CA THR A 446 -27.53 8.30 -26.79
C THR A 446 -27.36 8.58 -25.30
N SER A 447 -26.20 9.04 -24.84
CA SER A 447 -26.14 9.81 -23.58
C SER A 447 -26.14 11.30 -23.89
N THR A 448 -27.24 11.95 -23.54
CA THR A 448 -27.38 13.40 -23.47
C THR A 448 -26.13 14.02 -22.82
N PRO A 449 -25.43 14.96 -23.48
CA PRO A 449 -24.33 15.67 -22.85
C PRO A 449 -24.84 16.36 -21.59
N PRO A 450 -24.18 16.27 -20.43
CA PRO A 450 -24.44 17.25 -19.38
C PRO A 450 -24.20 18.64 -19.98
N ALA A 451 -25.23 19.46 -19.87
CA ALA A 451 -25.36 20.72 -20.55
C ALA A 451 -24.17 21.65 -20.27
N LYS A 452 -23.61 22.20 -21.37
CA LYS A 452 -22.97 23.52 -21.46
C LYS A 452 -21.98 23.87 -20.34
N LEU A 453 -20.69 23.77 -20.68
CA LEU A 453 -19.71 24.83 -20.41
C LEU A 453 -20.18 26.15 -21.04
N ARG A 454 -21.18 26.79 -20.43
CA ARG A 454 -21.46 28.21 -20.57
C ARG A 454 -21.39 28.78 -19.17
N GLY A 455 -20.20 29.24 -18.79
CA GLY A 455 -20.05 29.94 -17.51
C GLY A 455 -18.73 29.77 -16.77
N LEU A 456 -17.58 29.56 -17.43
CA LEU A 456 -16.33 30.03 -16.82
C LEU A 456 -16.22 31.55 -17.04
N GLY A 457 -17.18 32.27 -16.48
CA GLY A 457 -17.10 33.72 -16.37
C GLY A 457 -16.17 34.05 -15.22
N ARG A 458 -14.97 34.52 -15.53
CA ARG A 458 -14.19 35.59 -14.86
C ARG A 458 -14.12 35.69 -13.32
N ARG A 459 -14.64 34.75 -12.52
CA ARG A 459 -14.85 34.91 -11.07
C ARG A 459 -14.30 33.78 -10.19
N ASN A 460 -13.65 32.77 -10.77
CA ASN A 460 -12.99 31.70 -10.00
C ASN A 460 -11.51 31.52 -10.40
N LEU A 461 -10.90 32.57 -10.95
CA LEU A 461 -9.49 32.59 -11.37
C LEU A 461 -8.69 33.73 -10.71
N ASP A 462 -9.28 34.40 -9.71
CA ASP A 462 -8.66 35.48 -8.94
C ASP A 462 -7.92 34.97 -7.69
N SER A 463 -7.88 33.64 -7.46
CA SER A 463 -7.21 33.01 -6.32
C SER A 463 -5.78 32.51 -6.62
N LEU A 464 -5.26 32.77 -7.82
CA LEU A 464 -3.88 32.43 -8.19
C LEU A 464 -2.97 33.66 -7.97
N PRO A 465 -2.11 33.67 -6.93
CA PRO A 465 -1.18 34.78 -6.75
C PRO A 465 -0.21 34.86 -7.94
N ASN A 466 -0.04 36.08 -8.48
CA ASN A 466 0.90 36.46 -9.57
C ASN A 466 0.47 36.24 -11.04
N VAL A 467 -0.81 36.02 -11.36
CA VAL A 467 -1.26 35.99 -12.77
C VAL A 467 -1.85 37.34 -13.22
N THR A 468 -1.29 37.94 -14.28
CA THR A 468 -1.69 39.28 -14.77
C THR A 468 -2.48 39.26 -16.09
N LYS A 469 -2.50 38.13 -16.83
CA LYS A 469 -3.23 37.97 -18.10
C LYS A 469 -3.49 36.51 -18.41
N PHE A 470 -4.66 36.21 -18.99
CA PHE A 470 -5.02 34.88 -19.51
C PHE A 470 -5.31 34.95 -21.01
N ALA A 471 -4.92 33.91 -21.75
CA ALA A 471 -5.18 33.76 -23.17
C ALA A 471 -5.43 32.29 -23.54
N VAL A 472 -6.39 32.06 -24.44
CA VAL A 472 -6.78 30.70 -24.88
C VAL A 472 -6.23 30.44 -26.29
N THR A 473 -5.81 29.21 -26.56
CA THR A 473 -5.34 28.76 -27.87
C THR A 473 -6.50 28.75 -28.87
N GLN A 474 -6.19 29.00 -30.13
CA GLN A 474 -7.09 28.89 -31.26
C GLN A 474 -6.72 27.65 -32.08
N THR A 475 -7.65 27.18 -32.90
CA THR A 475 -7.38 26.07 -33.82
C THR A 475 -6.20 26.40 -34.71
N GLY A 476 -5.17 25.56 -34.67
CA GLY A 476 -3.92 25.75 -35.42
C GLY A 476 -2.84 26.57 -34.71
N ASP A 477 -3.03 26.93 -33.43
CA ASP A 477 -1.97 27.60 -32.68
C ASP A 477 -0.80 26.67 -32.36
N GLY A 478 0.40 27.18 -32.65
CA GLY A 478 1.66 26.72 -32.12
C GLY A 478 2.19 27.61 -30.99
N CYS A 479 3.23 27.20 -30.27
CA CYS A 479 3.86 28.05 -29.24
C CYS A 479 4.32 29.41 -29.82
N GLU A 480 4.84 29.43 -31.04
CA GLU A 480 5.28 30.67 -31.70
C GLU A 480 4.10 31.57 -32.11
N SER A 481 3.05 31.01 -32.72
CA SER A 481 1.88 31.79 -33.15
C SER A 481 1.09 32.29 -31.94
N PHE A 482 1.00 31.49 -30.86
CA PHE A 482 0.35 31.88 -29.62
C PHE A 482 1.12 32.99 -28.90
N ALA A 483 2.45 32.86 -28.78
CA ALA A 483 3.28 33.88 -28.14
C ALA A 483 3.23 35.21 -28.91
N THR A 484 3.31 35.14 -30.24
CA THR A 484 3.19 36.31 -31.14
C THR A 484 1.83 36.99 -30.99
N ARG A 485 0.74 36.21 -31.01
CA ARG A 485 -0.63 36.72 -30.86
C ARG A 485 -0.85 37.37 -29.50
N ASN A 486 -0.18 36.88 -28.46
CA ASN A 486 -0.32 37.39 -27.10
C ASN A 486 0.73 38.43 -26.70
N LYS A 487 1.64 38.78 -27.62
CA LYS A 487 2.73 39.76 -27.45
C LYS A 487 3.66 39.42 -26.30
N ILE A 488 4.05 38.14 -26.20
CA ILE A 488 5.00 37.63 -25.21
C ILE A 488 6.11 36.87 -25.95
N MET A 489 7.27 36.70 -25.32
CA MET A 489 8.31 35.84 -25.87
C MET A 489 7.96 34.36 -25.62
N VAL A 490 8.31 33.48 -26.55
CA VAL A 490 8.12 32.02 -26.38
C VAL A 490 8.84 31.51 -25.13
N ALA A 491 10.03 32.06 -24.81
CA ALA A 491 10.74 31.76 -23.57
C ALA A 491 9.96 32.19 -22.30
N GLN A 492 9.23 33.31 -22.36
CA GLN A 492 8.37 33.74 -21.26
C GLN A 492 7.17 32.82 -21.11
N LEU A 493 6.56 32.43 -22.24
CA LEU A 493 5.48 31.45 -22.29
C LEU A 493 5.89 30.12 -21.62
N TYR A 494 7.09 29.61 -21.91
CA TYR A 494 7.65 28.42 -21.25
C TYR A 494 7.92 28.66 -19.76
N SER A 495 8.52 29.80 -19.39
CA SER A 495 8.86 30.09 -17.98
C SER A 495 7.63 30.19 -17.08
N TRP A 496 6.50 30.67 -17.61
CA TRP A 496 5.25 30.81 -16.86
C TRP A 496 4.39 29.55 -16.91
N ASN A 497 4.66 28.65 -17.87
CA ASN A 497 3.93 27.41 -18.08
C ASN A 497 4.93 26.27 -18.35
N PRO A 498 5.62 25.76 -17.31
CA PRO A 498 6.67 24.75 -17.45
C PRO A 498 6.23 23.46 -18.16
N VAL A 499 4.91 23.18 -18.16
CA VAL A 499 4.26 22.09 -18.90
C VAL A 499 4.48 22.17 -20.43
N LEU A 500 4.76 23.34 -20.99
CA LEU A 500 4.88 23.54 -22.44
C LEU A 500 6.22 23.08 -23.05
N GLU A 501 7.27 22.84 -22.25
CA GLU A 501 8.59 22.44 -22.78
C GLU A 501 8.57 21.11 -23.56
N ASN A 502 7.60 20.24 -23.27
CA ASN A 502 7.39 18.96 -23.98
C ASN A 502 6.27 19.01 -25.03
N ALA A 503 5.36 19.99 -24.96
CA ALA A 503 4.18 20.07 -25.83
C ALA A 503 4.43 20.84 -27.15
N CYS A 504 5.50 21.62 -27.24
CA CYS A 504 5.79 22.46 -28.41
C CYS A 504 7.01 22.02 -29.24
N LYS A 505 7.55 20.83 -28.96
CA LYS A 505 8.65 20.24 -29.76
C LYS A 505 8.19 19.28 -30.85
N ASN A 506 6.90 18.98 -30.92
CA ASN A 506 6.34 18.09 -31.94
C ASN A 506 5.17 18.82 -32.63
N PHE A 507 5.44 19.35 -33.83
CA PHE A 507 4.42 19.60 -34.85
C PHE A 507 4.35 18.41 -35.78
#